data_AF-A0A1F5G0M1-F1
#
_entry.id   AF-A0A1F5G0M1-F1
#
_cell.length_a   1.000
_cell.length_b   1.000
_cell.length_c   1.000
_cell.angle_alpha   90.00
_cell.angle_beta   90.00
_cell.angle_gamma   90.00
#
_symmetry.space_group_name_H-M   'P 1'
#
loop_
_entity.id
_entity.type
_entity.pdbx_description
1 polymer ?
#
loop_
_entity_poly.entity_id
_entity_poly.type
_entity_poly.pdbx_seq_one_letter_code
_entity_poly.pdbx_strand_id
1 'polypeptide(L)'
;MKALVVWMSYVWVTTLAGLAIHPYQSVRRMVLNKPVLLPVAASPILGLLGLFFVGRVGSYFFTLGPVGRELVALVLGSTLIGLLLWQGLLLALVYRFRRLRMI
;
A
#
# COMPACT_ATOMS: atom_id res chain seq x y z
N MET A 1 12.58 -23.53 -4.12
CA MET A 1 11.60 -22.85 -3.22
C MET A 1 12.17 -21.62 -2.51
N LYS A 2 13.27 -21.73 -1.74
CA LYS A 2 13.87 -20.58 -1.01
C LYS A 2 14.23 -19.37 -1.90
N ALA A 3 14.86 -19.62 -3.05
CA ALA A 3 15.24 -18.54 -3.99
C ALA A 3 14.04 -17.78 -4.57
N LEU A 4 12.91 -18.47 -4.81
CA LEU A 4 11.70 -17.90 -5.39
C LEU A 4 11.00 -16.98 -4.37
N VAL A 5 10.96 -17.39 -3.10
CA VAL A 5 10.46 -16.56 -1.98
C VAL A 5 11.32 -15.31 -1.81
N VAL A 6 12.65 -15.45 -1.76
CA VAL A 6 13.58 -14.31 -1.63
C VAL A 6 13.43 -13.34 -2.80
N TRP A 7 13.33 -13.85 -4.03
CA TRP A 7 13.12 -13.03 -5.22
C TRP A 7 11.77 -12.30 -5.18
N MET A 8 10.68 -12.98 -4.80
CA MET A 8 9.37 -12.35 -4.61
C MET A 8 9.44 -11.25 -3.55
N SER A 9 9.99 -11.54 -2.37
CA SER A 9 10.13 -10.56 -1.30
C SER A 9 10.94 -9.34 -1.74
N TYR A 10 12.05 -9.55 -2.47
CA TYR A 10 12.85 -8.45 -3.02
C TYR A 10 12.05 -7.59 -4.00
N VAL A 11 11.33 -8.19 -4.95
CA VAL A 11 10.48 -7.47 -5.91
C VAL A 11 9.39 -6.68 -5.18
N TRP A 12 8.76 -7.27 -4.17
CA TRP A 12 7.72 -6.61 -3.39
C TRP A 12 8.25 -5.42 -2.59
N VAL A 13 9.34 -5.60 -1.83
CA VAL A 13 9.89 -4.53 -0.99
C VAL A 13 10.41 -3.37 -1.83
N THR A 14 11.16 -3.66 -2.89
CA THR A 14 11.68 -2.62 -3.79
C THR A 14 10.57 -1.87 -4.51
N THR A 15 9.48 -2.55 -4.88
CA THR A 15 8.33 -1.90 -5.48
C THR A 15 7.60 -1.01 -4.47
N LEU A 16 7.31 -1.52 -3.28
CA LEU A 16 6.61 -0.76 -2.24
C LEU A 16 7.42 0.49 -1.84
N ALA A 17 8.74 0.35 -1.68
CA ALA A 17 9.64 1.48 -1.43
C ALA A 17 9.64 2.47 -2.59
N GLY A 18 9.72 1.97 -3.83
CA GLY A 18 9.68 2.82 -5.02
C GLY A 18 8.35 3.56 -5.19
N LEU A 19 7.23 2.92 -4.84
CA LEU A 19 5.91 3.55 -4.84
C LEU A 19 5.86 4.65 -3.78
N ALA A 20 6.37 4.39 -2.57
CA ALA A 20 6.36 5.36 -1.47
C ALA A 20 7.19 6.62 -1.77
N ILE A 21 8.37 6.47 -2.41
CA ILE A 21 9.29 7.58 -2.65
C ILE A 21 8.99 8.30 -3.97
N HIS A 22 8.78 7.55 -5.05
CA HIS A 22 8.59 8.09 -6.40
C HIS A 22 7.45 7.38 -7.15
N PRO A 23 6.18 7.61 -6.76
CA PRO A 23 5.04 6.86 -7.26
C PRO A 23 4.89 6.94 -8.79
N TYR A 24 5.10 8.13 -9.36
CA TYR A 24 5.00 8.34 -10.81
C TYR A 24 6.00 7.49 -11.61
N GLN A 25 7.29 7.57 -11.27
CA GLN A 25 8.34 6.88 -12.01
C GLN A 25 8.24 5.36 -11.83
N SER A 26 7.93 4.91 -10.62
CA SER A 26 7.80 3.49 -10.27
C SER A 26 6.61 2.84 -11.01
N VAL A 27 5.44 3.48 -11.00
CA VAL A 27 4.26 2.97 -11.74
C VAL A 27 4.53 2.98 -13.25
N ARG A 28 5.15 4.04 -13.79
CA ARG A 28 5.53 4.11 -15.22
C ARG A 28 6.45 2.96 -15.62
N ARG A 29 7.55 2.75 -14.89
CA ARG A 29 8.50 1.66 -15.17
C ARG A 29 7.83 0.30 -15.05
N MET A 30 6.94 0.12 -14.07
CA MET A 30 6.20 -1.12 -13.92
C MET A 30 5.25 -1.41 -15.08
N VAL A 31 4.35 -0.48 -15.41
CA VAL A 31 3.32 -0.70 -16.44
C VAL A 31 3.94 -0.93 -17.83
N LEU A 32 5.05 -0.26 -18.12
CA LEU A 32 5.75 -0.37 -19.40
C LEU A 32 6.65 -1.61 -19.49
N ASN A 33 7.36 -1.97 -18.42
CA ASN A 33 8.39 -3.03 -18.48
C ASN A 33 7.97 -4.36 -17.83
N LYS A 34 6.91 -4.39 -17.02
CA LYS A 34 6.49 -5.58 -16.30
C LYS A 34 5.01 -5.90 -16.56
N PRO A 35 4.66 -7.15 -16.90
CA PRO A 35 3.26 -7.55 -17.09
C PRO A 35 2.49 -7.66 -15.77
N VAL A 36 3.20 -7.77 -14.64
CA VAL A 36 2.61 -8.03 -13.33
C VAL A 36 2.48 -6.74 -12.52
N LEU A 37 1.23 -6.29 -12.34
CA LEU A 37 0.86 -5.11 -11.53
C LEU A 37 0.45 -5.47 -10.10
N LEU A 38 0.66 -6.73 -9.68
CA LEU A 38 0.24 -7.26 -8.39
C LEU A 38 0.64 -6.40 -7.18
N PRO A 39 1.86 -5.86 -7.07
CA PRO A 39 2.25 -5.09 -5.89
C PRO A 39 1.48 -3.78 -5.73
N VAL A 40 1.05 -3.16 -6.85
CA VAL A 40 0.26 -1.91 -6.86
C VAL A 40 -1.20 -2.18 -6.49
N ALA A 41 -1.74 -3.32 -6.90
CA ALA A 41 -3.10 -3.73 -6.58
C ALA A 41 -3.24 -4.27 -5.15
N ALA A 42 -2.18 -4.87 -4.61
CA ALA A 42 -2.19 -5.52 -3.30
C ALA A 42 -1.64 -4.65 -2.15
N SER A 43 -0.98 -3.53 -2.45
CA SER A 43 -0.57 -2.54 -1.43
C SER A 43 -1.70 -2.07 -0.49
N PRO A 44 -2.95 -1.81 -0.92
CA PRO A 44 -4.01 -1.38 0.00
C PRO A 44 -4.47 -2.54 0.89
N ILE A 45 -4.48 -3.77 0.39
CA ILE A 45 -4.82 -4.95 1.19
C ILE A 45 -3.79 -5.12 2.31
N LEU A 46 -2.51 -4.99 1.99
CA LEU A 46 -1.44 -5.04 3.01
C LEU A 46 -1.54 -3.88 4.00
N GLY A 47 -1.87 -2.67 3.55
CA GLY A 47 -2.09 -1.52 4.42
C GLY A 47 -3.27 -1.71 5.37
N LEU A 48 -4.39 -2.25 4.88
CA LEU A 48 -5.57 -2.58 5.68
C LEU A 48 -5.28 -3.70 6.69
N LEU A 49 -4.57 -4.76 6.27
CA LEU A 49 -4.14 -5.83 7.17
C LEU A 49 -3.23 -5.27 8.27
N GLY A 50 -2.27 -4.42 7.90
CA GLY A 50 -1.39 -3.74 8.86
C GLY A 50 -2.18 -2.90 9.87
N LEU A 51 -3.09 -2.05 9.40
CA LEU A 51 -3.97 -1.26 10.26
C LEU A 51 -4.83 -2.14 11.18
N PHE A 52 -5.39 -3.23 10.66
CA PHE A 52 -6.21 -4.15 11.43
C PHE A 52 -5.39 -4.83 12.54
N PHE A 53 -4.20 -5.36 12.22
CA PHE A 53 -3.34 -5.98 13.21
C PHE A 53 -2.86 -4.98 14.25
N VAL A 54 -2.42 -3.78 13.84
CA VAL A 54 -1.98 -2.74 14.78
C VAL A 54 -3.12 -2.28 15.68
N GLY A 55 -4.31 -2.04 15.12
CA GLY A 55 -5.49 -1.67 15.89
C GLY A 55 -5.91 -2.77 16.87
N ARG A 56 -5.86 -4.04 16.44
CA ARG A 56 -6.23 -5.19 17.27
C ARG A 56 -5.22 -5.44 18.38
N VAL A 57 -3.93 -5.47 18.07
CA VAL A 57 -2.85 -5.63 19.04
C VAL A 57 -2.85 -4.47 20.03
N GLY A 58 -2.95 -3.22 19.53
CA GLY A 58 -3.06 -2.04 20.38
C GLY A 58 -4.23 -2.10 21.36
N SER A 59 -5.37 -2.66 20.95
CA SER A 59 -6.53 -2.82 21.85
C SER A 59 -6.30 -3.76 23.02
N TYR A 60 -5.37 -4.72 22.91
CA TYR A 60 -5.02 -5.62 24.01
C TYR A 60 -4.07 -4.96 25.01
N PHE A 61 -3.20 -4.05 24.56
CA PHE A 61 -2.20 -3.41 25.42
C PHE A 61 -2.70 -2.13 26.09
N PHE A 62 -3.72 -1.48 25.53
CA PHE A 62 -4.21 -0.22 26.06
C PHE A 62 -5.70 -0.27 26.42
N THR A 63 -6.00 -0.27 27.72
CA THR A 63 -7.32 0.15 28.22
C THR A 63 -7.43 1.67 28.16
N LEU A 64 -7.60 2.19 26.94
CA LEU A 64 -7.71 3.63 26.72
C LEU A 64 -9.02 4.16 27.33
N GLY A 65 -8.89 5.24 28.11
CA GLY A 65 -10.02 6.08 28.50
C GLY A 65 -10.66 6.78 27.29
N PRO A 66 -11.77 7.53 27.47
CA PRO A 66 -12.55 8.11 26.37
C PRO A 66 -11.71 8.92 25.37
N VAL A 67 -10.86 9.81 25.88
CA VAL A 67 -9.97 10.67 25.06
C VAL A 67 -8.95 9.84 24.27
N GLY A 68 -8.38 8.80 24.88
CA GLY A 68 -7.41 7.94 24.19
C GLY A 68 -8.04 7.18 23.03
N ARG A 69 -9.31 6.77 23.16
CA ARG A 69 -10.05 6.11 22.07
C ARG A 69 -10.32 7.06 20.91
N GLU A 70 -10.68 8.30 21.19
CA GLU A 70 -10.90 9.32 20.14
C GLU A 70 -9.62 9.63 19.38
N LEU A 71 -8.48 9.79 20.06
CA LEU A 71 -7.18 10.00 19.41
C LEU A 71 -6.79 8.82 18.51
N VAL A 72 -6.97 7.59 18.98
CA VAL A 72 -6.70 6.40 18.16
C VAL A 72 -7.66 6.33 16.96
N ALA A 73 -8.94 6.65 17.15
CA ALA A 73 -9.90 6.70 16.06
C ALA A 73 -9.53 7.75 14.99
N LEU A 74 -9.06 8.93 15.41
CA LEU A 74 -8.59 9.98 14.50
C LEU A 74 -7.35 9.54 13.71
N VAL A 75 -6.38 8.91 14.37
CA VAL A 75 -5.16 8.42 13.72
C VAL A 75 -5.48 7.30 12.74
N LEU A 76 -6.26 6.29 13.15
CA LEU A 76 -6.64 5.17 12.27
C LEU A 76 -7.52 5.64 11.12
N GLY A 77 -8.48 6.54 11.38
CA GLY A 77 -9.37 7.11 10.37
C GLY A 77 -8.62 7.95 9.34
N SER A 78 -7.74 8.86 9.77
CA SER A 78 -6.90 9.64 8.84
C SER A 78 -5.94 8.76 8.04
N THR A 79 -5.37 7.73 8.67
CA THR A 79 -4.51 6.76 7.96
C THR A 79 -5.31 5.99 6.90
N LEU A 80 -6.53 5.55 7.22
CA LEU A 80 -7.41 4.87 6.27
C LEU A 80 -7.75 5.76 5.07
N ILE A 81 -8.12 7.03 5.32
CA ILE A 81 -8.37 8.02 4.27
C ILE A 81 -7.11 8.20 3.40
N GLY A 82 -5.94 8.33 4.03
CA GLY A 82 -4.66 8.43 3.34
C GLY A 82 -4.38 7.23 2.43
N LEU A 83 -4.61 6.00 2.92
CA LEU A 83 -4.48 4.78 2.12
C LEU A 83 -5.43 4.76 0.92
N LEU A 84 -6.68 5.20 1.11
CA LEU A 84 -7.66 5.26 0.02
C LEU A 84 -7.27 6.26 -1.06
N LEU A 85 -6.86 7.47 -0.66
CA LEU A 85 -6.39 8.51 -1.58
C LEU A 85 -5.12 8.07 -2.32
N TRP A 86 -4.18 7.46 -1.61
CA TRP A 86 -2.98 6.89 -2.18
C TRP A 86 -3.30 5.80 -3.21
N GLN A 87 -4.25 4.92 -2.90
CA GLN A 87 -4.68 3.88 -3.82
C GLN A 87 -5.36 4.46 -5.07
N GLY A 88 -6.20 5.49 -4.90
CA GLY A 88 -6.81 6.21 -6.01
C GLY A 88 -5.75 6.79 -6.95
N LEU A 89 -4.71 7.43 -6.40
CA LEU A 89 -3.59 7.96 -7.16
C LEU A 89 -2.86 6.86 -7.95
N LEU A 90 -2.52 5.75 -7.30
CA LEU A 90 -1.82 4.64 -7.94
C LEU A 90 -2.62 4.02 -9.08
N LEU A 91 -3.92 3.79 -8.88
CA LEU A 91 -4.81 3.25 -9.90
C LEU A 91 -4.97 4.23 -11.07
N ALA A 92 -5.09 5.53 -10.81
CA ALA A 92 -5.13 6.55 -11.86
C ALA A 92 -3.84 6.56 -12.70
N LEU A 93 -2.67 6.45 -12.07
CA LEU A 93 -1.39 6.34 -12.76
C LEU A 93 -1.29 5.05 -13.59
N VAL A 94 -1.69 3.91 -13.03
CA VAL A 94 -1.72 2.63 -13.74
C VAL A 94 -2.62 2.72 -14.97
N TYR A 95 -3.84 3.23 -14.82
CA TYR A 95 -4.78 3.42 -15.91
C TYR A 95 -4.20 4.31 -17.01
N ARG A 96 -3.62 5.46 -16.63
CA ARG A 96 -3.00 6.41 -17.57
C ARG A 96 -1.89 5.74 -18.39
N PHE A 97 -0.94 5.05 -17.75
CA PHE A 97 0.16 4.41 -18.47
C PHE A 97 -0.26 3.17 -19.25
N ARG A 98 -1.27 2.43 -18.78
CA ARG A 98 -1.80 1.28 -19.52
C ARG A 98 -2.50 1.74 -20.80
N ARG A 99 -3.25 2.84 -20.74
CA ARG A 99 -3.82 3.48 -21.93
C ARG A 99 -2.73 3.90 -22.92
N LEU A 100 -1.64 4.51 -22.45
CA LEU A 100 -0.50 4.90 -23.29
C LEU A 100 0.25 3.72 -23.94
N ARG A 101 0.17 2.51 -23.36
CA ARG A 101 0.79 1.30 -23.93
C ARG A 101 -0.07 0.66 -25.04
N MET A 102 -1.37 0.91 -25.04
CA MET A 102 -2.32 0.33 -26.02
C MET A 102 -2.45 1.17 -27.31
N ILE A 103 -1.87 2.37 -27.32
CA ILE A 103 -1.73 3.25 -28.49
C ILE A 103 -0.34 3.03 -29.05
#